data_AF-A0A9D9X0W4-F1
#
_entry.id   AF-A0A9D9X0W4-F1
#
_cell.length_a   1.000
_cell.length_b   1.000
_cell.length_c   1.000
_cell.angle_alpha   90.00
_cell.angle_beta   90.00
_cell.angle_gamma   90.00
#
_symmetry.space_group_name_H-M   'P 1'
#
loop_
_entity.id
_entity.type
_entity.pdbx_description
1 polymer ?
#
loop_
_entity_poly.entity_id
_entity_poly.type
_entity_poly.pdbx_seq_one_letter_code
_entity_poly.pdbx_strand_id
1 'polypeptide(L)'
;MNTKRTSRFDLVCGFFLFALFLALATPLYPQETNDSVGIDLYKKGDFANAVTKLQASSDFKDLYYLGLSYERLGKVKDAKKAFERSFKSGYQHIEKGLLVQPKVVKAGDSPVTLVKQLSVELLNYVPAIQTSLASAERAFTLKSDVSMDNEWILKGQFLYAINNLLKRGELAYSMDELDVNIKITAKPFPRYPEARNGQGTVILWVMFSADGKVTAATPVRSPGSNFSVEAVKASKRIVFTPAIKNGKPVTTLRQVEYTFSIE
;
A
#
# COMPACT_ATOMS: atom_id res chain seq x y z
N MET A 1 -3.84 29.75 53.35
CA MET A 1 -4.38 28.83 52.32
C MET A 1 -3.43 28.81 51.13
N ASN A 2 -3.00 27.60 50.78
CA ASN A 2 -2.35 27.13 49.55
C ASN A 2 -1.05 27.78 49.01
N THR A 3 0.04 27.21 49.52
CA THR A 3 1.27 26.78 48.84
C THR A 3 1.12 26.34 47.37
N LYS A 4 2.01 26.82 46.49
CA LYS A 4 2.43 26.07 45.29
C LYS A 4 3.91 25.69 45.40
N ARG A 5 4.10 24.38 45.43
CA ARG A 5 5.34 23.63 45.59
C ARG A 5 6.00 23.50 44.22
N THR A 6 7.19 24.06 44.05
CA THR A 6 8.06 23.78 42.92
C THR A 6 8.86 22.51 43.22
N SER A 7 8.76 21.52 42.34
CA SER A 7 9.47 20.23 42.43
C SER A 7 10.01 19.94 41.03
N ARG A 8 11.27 20.32 40.73
CA ARG A 8 12.43 19.41 40.78
C ARG A 8 12.16 18.05 40.13
N PHE A 9 12.01 17.98 38.80
CA PHE A 9 12.15 16.70 38.08
C PHE A 9 12.56 16.82 36.59
N ASP A 10 13.00 17.98 36.11
CA ASP A 10 13.32 18.21 34.69
C ASP A 10 14.81 18.08 34.32
N LEU A 11 15.60 17.27 35.05
CA LEU A 11 17.07 17.28 34.85
C LEU A 11 17.76 15.90 34.75
N VAL A 12 17.09 14.81 34.40
CA VAL A 12 17.76 13.48 34.34
C VAL A 12 17.49 12.63 33.09
N CYS A 13 16.63 13.02 32.14
CA CYS A 13 16.40 12.18 30.94
C CYS A 13 17.06 12.67 29.64
N GLY A 14 17.98 13.63 29.70
CA GLY A 14 18.57 14.28 28.52
C GLY A 14 19.82 13.61 27.92
N PHE A 15 20.36 12.54 28.51
CA PHE A 15 21.71 12.07 28.16
C PHE A 15 21.88 10.56 27.89
N PHE A 16 20.80 9.80 27.77
CA PHE A 16 20.86 8.33 27.55
C PHE A 16 20.11 7.83 26.31
N LEU A 17 20.00 8.65 25.26
CA LEU A 17 19.34 8.28 24.00
C LEU A 17 20.17 8.68 22.76
N PHE A 18 21.49 8.54 22.84
CA PHE A 18 22.39 8.88 21.72
C PHE A 18 23.32 7.73 21.25
N ALA A 19 23.05 6.48 21.62
CA ALA A 19 23.89 5.38 21.16
C ALA A 19 23.13 4.08 20.92
N LEU A 20 22.18 4.07 19.98
CA LEU A 20 21.79 2.82 19.29
C LEU A 20 21.04 3.08 17.97
N PHE A 21 21.72 3.66 17.00
CA PHE A 21 21.28 3.60 15.59
C PHE A 21 22.50 3.39 14.68
N LEU A 22 23.21 2.28 14.89
CA LEU A 22 23.91 1.64 13.77
C LEU A 22 22.84 0.89 12.98
N ALA A 23 22.22 1.57 12.02
CA ALA A 23 21.53 0.89 10.95
C ALA A 23 22.59 0.09 10.18
N LEU A 24 22.58 -1.23 10.36
CA LEU A 24 23.22 -2.10 9.38
C LEU A 24 22.48 -1.85 8.06
N ALA A 25 23.10 -1.07 7.19
CA ALA A 25 22.71 -0.98 5.79
C ALA A 25 22.86 -2.38 5.21
N THR A 26 21.80 -3.18 5.24
CA THR A 26 21.76 -4.41 4.46
C THR A 26 21.93 -3.99 3.01
N PRO A 27 22.94 -4.49 2.28
CA PRO A 27 23.05 -4.18 0.87
C PRO A 27 21.77 -4.68 0.19
N LEU A 28 21.02 -3.75 -0.39
CA LEU A 28 20.05 -4.09 -1.42
C LEU A 28 20.83 -4.89 -2.46
N TYR A 29 20.36 -6.09 -2.79
CA TYR A 29 20.93 -6.90 -3.86
C TYR A 29 21.23 -5.99 -5.07
N PRO A 30 22.46 -5.99 -5.62
CA PRO A 30 22.74 -5.25 -6.83
C PRO A 30 21.93 -5.89 -7.97
N GLN A 31 20.76 -5.34 -8.25
CA GLN A 31 20.16 -5.52 -9.57
C GLN A 31 20.94 -4.62 -10.51
N GLU A 32 21.52 -5.18 -11.58
CA GLU A 32 21.86 -4.39 -12.75
C GLU A 32 20.55 -3.78 -13.26
N THR A 33 20.28 -2.55 -12.85
CA THR A 33 19.16 -1.79 -13.37
C THR A 33 19.68 -1.03 -14.58
N ASN A 34 19.09 -1.32 -15.75
CA ASN A 34 19.24 -0.47 -16.93
C ASN A 34 18.49 0.84 -16.65
N ASP A 35 19.07 1.66 -15.79
CA ASP A 35 18.49 2.89 -15.30
C ASP A 35 18.36 3.89 -16.45
N SER A 36 17.30 4.69 -16.40
CA SER A 36 17.14 5.74 -17.40
C SER A 36 18.26 6.77 -17.25
N VAL A 37 18.61 7.44 -18.35
CA VAL A 37 19.60 8.53 -18.37
C VAL A 37 19.30 9.57 -17.29
N GLY A 38 18.03 9.82 -16.99
CA GLY A 38 17.63 10.74 -15.93
C GLY A 38 17.99 10.27 -14.52
N ILE A 39 17.88 8.97 -14.23
CA ILE A 39 18.29 8.38 -12.95
C ILE A 39 19.82 8.45 -12.81
N ASP A 40 20.56 8.20 -13.88
CA ASP A 40 22.03 8.32 -13.87
C ASP A 40 22.48 9.76 -13.58
N LEU A 41 21.80 10.75 -14.16
CA LEU A 41 22.06 12.16 -13.87
C LEU A 41 21.79 12.51 -12.40
N TYR A 42 20.69 11.99 -11.83
CA TYR A 42 20.41 12.15 -10.40
C TYR A 42 21.53 11.57 -9.53
N LYS A 43 21.98 10.34 -9.83
CA LYS A 43 23.06 9.66 -9.08
C LYS A 43 24.39 10.44 -9.14
N LYS A 44 24.64 11.15 -10.24
CA LYS A 44 25.80 12.04 -10.40
C LYS A 44 25.65 13.41 -9.72
N GLY A 45 24.50 13.69 -9.10
CA GLY A 45 24.18 14.97 -8.46
C GLY A 45 23.69 16.06 -9.43
N ASP A 46 23.49 15.74 -10.71
CA ASP A 46 22.99 16.67 -11.71
C ASP A 46 21.46 16.68 -11.72
N PHE A 47 20.89 17.25 -10.66
CA PHE A 47 19.44 17.24 -10.42
C PHE A 47 18.67 18.05 -11.47
N ALA A 48 19.25 19.12 -12.01
CA ALA A 48 18.59 19.97 -13.01
C ALA A 48 18.42 19.23 -14.35
N ASN A 49 19.47 18.53 -14.82
CA ASN A 49 19.35 17.74 -16.04
C ASN A 49 18.55 16.45 -15.79
N ALA A 50 18.63 15.86 -14.60
CA ALA A 50 17.76 14.75 -14.22
C ALA A 50 16.27 15.12 -14.36
N VAL A 51 15.84 16.27 -13.83
CA VAL A 51 14.46 16.77 -14.00
C VAL A 51 14.09 16.88 -15.48
N THR A 52 14.95 17.50 -16.29
CA THR A 52 14.70 17.68 -17.73
C THR A 52 14.49 16.35 -18.46
N LYS A 53 15.24 15.30 -18.08
CA LYS A 53 15.13 13.97 -18.69
C LYS A 53 13.94 13.17 -18.15
N LEU A 54 13.56 13.34 -16.89
CA LEU A 54 12.54 12.52 -16.23
C LEU A 54 11.11 13.10 -16.31
N GLN A 55 10.94 14.40 -16.51
CA GLN A 55 9.64 15.08 -16.40
C GLN A 55 8.51 14.47 -17.26
N ALA A 56 8.87 13.96 -18.44
CA ALA A 56 7.96 13.35 -19.41
C ALA A 56 7.69 11.86 -19.16
N SER A 57 8.42 11.23 -18.23
CA SER A 57 8.26 9.80 -17.95
C SER A 57 6.91 9.49 -17.27
N SER A 58 6.40 8.29 -17.54
CA SER A 58 5.27 7.68 -16.85
C SER A 58 5.69 6.50 -15.97
N ASP A 59 6.95 6.07 -16.06
CA ASP A 59 7.51 4.99 -15.26
C ASP A 59 7.60 5.41 -13.78
N PHE A 60 7.19 4.50 -12.89
CA PHE A 60 7.09 4.81 -11.47
C PHE A 60 8.46 5.05 -10.82
N LYS A 61 9.54 4.39 -11.29
CA LYS A 61 10.90 4.62 -10.77
C LYS A 61 11.43 5.96 -11.24
N ASP A 62 11.29 6.27 -12.53
CA ASP A 62 11.67 7.58 -13.07
C ASP A 62 10.96 8.72 -12.34
N LEU A 63 9.66 8.57 -12.08
CA LEU A 63 8.86 9.56 -11.35
C LEU A 63 9.29 9.71 -9.88
N TYR A 64 9.76 8.64 -9.24
CA TYR A 64 10.32 8.71 -7.90
C TYR A 64 11.62 9.54 -7.89
N TYR A 65 12.52 9.26 -8.83
CA TYR A 65 13.77 10.03 -8.98
C TYR A 65 13.53 11.47 -9.44
N LEU A 66 12.48 11.73 -10.22
CA LEU A 66 12.03 13.09 -10.53
C LEU A 66 11.63 13.83 -9.24
N GLY A 67 10.87 13.17 -8.35
CA GLY A 67 10.50 13.72 -7.05
C GLY A 67 11.71 14.05 -6.18
N LEU A 68 12.66 13.11 -6.07
CA LEU A 68 13.91 13.32 -5.34
C LEU A 68 14.74 14.47 -5.94
N SER A 69 14.80 14.58 -7.27
CA SER A 69 15.52 15.66 -7.95
C SER A 69 14.90 17.02 -7.63
N TYR A 70 13.57 17.12 -7.64
CA TYR A 70 12.87 18.34 -7.24
C TYR A 70 13.10 18.70 -5.77
N GLU A 71 13.11 17.73 -4.84
CA GLU A 71 13.45 17.99 -3.43
C GLU A 71 14.85 18.58 -3.28
N ARG A 72 15.84 18.02 -3.99
CA ARG A 72 17.24 18.50 -3.96
C ARG A 72 17.37 19.94 -4.50
N LEU A 73 16.48 20.33 -5.41
CA LEU A 73 16.39 21.69 -5.95
C LEU A 73 15.50 22.63 -5.11
N GLY A 74 14.97 22.17 -3.96
CA GLY A 74 14.06 22.96 -3.12
C GLY A 74 12.65 23.15 -3.71
N LYS A 75 12.30 22.46 -4.81
CA LYS A 75 11.01 22.56 -5.49
C LYS A 75 9.96 21.65 -4.86
N VAL A 76 9.58 21.95 -3.62
CA VAL A 76 8.73 21.08 -2.78
C VAL A 76 7.39 20.71 -3.43
N LYS A 77 6.70 21.67 -4.07
CA LYS A 77 5.40 21.41 -4.72
C LYS A 77 5.53 20.45 -5.90
N ASP A 78 6.60 20.57 -6.69
CA ASP A 78 6.85 19.71 -7.85
C ASP A 78 7.30 18.32 -7.42
N ALA A 79 8.11 18.24 -6.36
CA ALA A 79 8.52 17.00 -5.74
C ALA A 79 7.30 16.17 -5.31
N LYS A 80 6.38 16.78 -4.55
CA LYS A 80 5.15 16.10 -4.12
C LYS A 80 4.34 15.56 -5.30
N LYS A 81 4.11 16.38 -6.34
CA LYS A 81 3.39 15.94 -7.55
C LYS A 81 4.08 14.76 -8.23
N ALA A 82 5.40 14.76 -8.32
CA ALA A 82 6.16 13.66 -8.90
C ALA A 82 6.05 12.38 -8.06
N PHE A 83 6.12 12.47 -6.73
CA PHE A 83 5.89 11.34 -5.83
C PHE A 83 4.46 10.80 -5.91
N GLU A 84 3.44 11.66 -5.97
CA GLU A 84 2.05 11.22 -6.18
C GLU A 84 1.90 10.47 -7.51
N ARG A 85 2.50 10.98 -8.60
CA ARG A 85 2.52 10.29 -9.90
C ARG A 85 3.22 8.93 -9.81
N SER A 86 4.37 8.87 -9.14
CA SER A 86 5.14 7.62 -8.93
C SER A 86 4.32 6.60 -8.14
N PHE A 87 3.71 7.01 -7.03
CA PHE A 87 2.88 6.14 -6.21
C PHE A 87 1.70 5.58 -7.02
N LYS A 88 0.97 6.45 -7.72
CA LYS A 88 -0.18 6.04 -8.55
C LYS A 88 0.22 5.09 -9.68
N SER A 89 1.27 5.42 -10.42
CA SER A 89 1.77 4.61 -11.53
C SER A 89 2.26 3.23 -11.05
N GLY A 90 3.05 3.18 -9.98
CA GLY A 90 3.57 1.93 -9.46
C GLY A 90 2.48 1.06 -8.82
N TYR A 91 1.51 1.65 -8.12
CA TYR A 91 0.33 0.91 -7.65
C TYR A 91 -0.45 0.30 -8.82
N GLN A 92 -0.69 1.06 -9.89
CA GLN A 92 -1.37 0.56 -11.08
C GLN A 92 -0.60 -0.56 -11.78
N HIS A 93 0.73 -0.48 -11.80
CA HIS A 93 1.58 -1.54 -12.32
C HIS A 93 1.42 -2.85 -11.51
N ILE A 94 1.47 -2.76 -10.18
CA ILE A 94 1.25 -3.89 -9.26
C ILE A 94 -0.16 -4.45 -9.45
N GLU A 95 -1.18 -3.59 -9.43
CA GLU A 95 -2.58 -3.98 -9.52
C GLU A 95 -2.85 -4.73 -10.83
N LYS A 96 -2.40 -4.22 -11.98
CA LYS A 96 -2.55 -4.89 -13.28
C LYS A 96 -1.80 -6.22 -13.33
N GLY A 97 -0.62 -6.29 -12.73
CA GLY A 97 0.22 -7.48 -12.72
C GLY A 97 -0.35 -8.63 -11.90
N LEU A 98 -1.01 -8.31 -10.79
CA LEU A 98 -1.59 -9.30 -9.88
C LEU A 98 -3.04 -9.67 -10.23
N LEU A 99 -3.64 -8.96 -11.19
CA LEU A 99 -5.02 -9.17 -11.62
C LEU A 99 -5.15 -10.03 -12.87
N VAL A 100 -6.09 -10.97 -12.81
CA VAL A 100 -6.59 -11.73 -13.95
C VAL A 100 -7.98 -11.22 -14.31
N GLN A 101 -8.09 -10.59 -15.47
CA GLN A 101 -9.38 -10.19 -16.05
C GLN A 101 -10.00 -11.41 -16.76
N PRO A 102 -11.24 -11.81 -16.41
CA PRO A 102 -11.92 -12.91 -17.07
C PRO A 102 -12.27 -12.52 -18.51
N LYS A 103 -12.08 -13.47 -19.45
CA LYS A 103 -12.43 -13.27 -20.87
C LYS A 103 -13.95 -13.15 -21.09
N VAL A 104 -14.74 -13.77 -20.21
CA VAL A 104 -16.21 -13.76 -20.22
C VAL A 104 -16.68 -13.61 -18.79
N VAL A 105 -17.53 -12.63 -18.51
CA VAL A 105 -18.13 -12.40 -17.18
C VAL A 105 -19.52 -13.02 -17.17
N LYS A 106 -19.77 -14.01 -16.32
CA LYS A 106 -21.15 -14.48 -16.05
C LYS A 106 -21.74 -13.68 -14.89
N ALA A 107 -23.07 -13.62 -14.83
CA ALA A 107 -23.76 -13.02 -13.69
C ALA A 107 -23.37 -13.74 -12.39
N GLY A 108 -22.77 -13.01 -11.45
CA GLY A 108 -22.30 -13.53 -10.16
C GLY A 108 -20.80 -13.82 -10.08
N ASP A 109 -20.06 -13.82 -11.20
CA ASP A 109 -18.61 -13.92 -11.17
C ASP A 109 -17.99 -12.60 -10.72
N SER A 110 -17.01 -12.66 -9.80
CA SER A 110 -16.18 -11.50 -9.53
C SER A 110 -15.44 -11.09 -10.81
N PRO A 111 -15.57 -9.84 -11.27
CA PRO A 111 -15.10 -9.41 -12.59
C PRO A 111 -13.57 -9.40 -12.70
N VAL A 112 -12.84 -9.71 -11.63
CA VAL A 112 -11.39 -9.86 -11.65
C VAL A 112 -10.99 -10.89 -10.60
N THR A 113 -9.95 -11.69 -10.80
CA THR A 113 -9.38 -12.59 -9.79
C THR A 113 -7.88 -12.37 -9.63
N LEU A 114 -7.27 -12.98 -8.62
CA LEU A 114 -5.82 -12.95 -8.45
C LEU A 114 -5.13 -13.97 -9.37
N VAL A 115 -3.89 -13.69 -9.73
CA VAL A 115 -2.99 -14.67 -10.38
C VAL A 115 -2.88 -15.97 -9.56
N LYS A 116 -2.75 -17.10 -10.26
CA LYS A 116 -2.77 -18.43 -9.63
C LYS A 116 -1.60 -18.64 -8.65
N GLN A 117 -0.40 -18.20 -8.98
CA GLN A 117 0.79 -18.35 -8.15
C GLN A 117 1.15 -17.03 -7.48
N LEU A 118 0.24 -16.49 -6.68
CA LEU A 118 0.42 -15.20 -6.03
C LEU A 118 1.68 -15.18 -5.16
N SER A 119 1.97 -16.28 -4.47
CA SER A 119 3.12 -16.37 -3.57
C SER A 119 4.47 -16.15 -4.28
N VAL A 120 4.56 -16.54 -5.55
CA VAL A 120 5.74 -16.32 -6.41
C VAL A 120 5.64 -14.98 -7.10
N GLU A 121 4.49 -14.68 -7.71
CA GLU A 121 4.33 -13.49 -8.55
C GLU A 121 4.52 -12.20 -7.75
N LEU A 122 4.08 -12.17 -6.49
CA LEU A 122 4.23 -11.00 -5.62
C LEU A 122 5.70 -10.59 -5.41
N LEU A 123 6.64 -11.54 -5.48
CA LEU A 123 8.08 -11.26 -5.34
C LEU A 123 8.62 -10.45 -6.52
N ASN A 124 8.06 -10.62 -7.72
CA ASN A 124 8.44 -9.84 -8.91
C ASN A 124 8.10 -8.36 -8.76
N TYR A 125 7.13 -8.03 -7.91
CA TYR A 125 6.67 -6.66 -7.68
C TYR A 125 7.33 -5.98 -6.47
N VAL A 126 8.26 -6.63 -5.76
CA VAL A 126 8.95 -6.03 -4.60
C VAL A 126 9.54 -4.64 -4.92
N PRO A 127 10.28 -4.43 -6.03
CA PRO A 127 10.80 -3.10 -6.36
C PRO A 127 9.69 -2.07 -6.57
N ALA A 128 8.58 -2.46 -7.20
CA ALA A 128 7.43 -1.58 -7.41
C ALA A 128 6.75 -1.24 -6.09
N ILE A 129 6.51 -2.23 -5.23
CA ILE A 129 5.90 -2.06 -3.89
C ILE A 129 6.74 -1.08 -3.06
N GLN A 130 8.06 -1.29 -3.01
CA GLN A 130 8.97 -0.45 -2.23
C GLN A 130 9.06 0.98 -2.77
N THR A 131 9.19 1.14 -4.09
CA THR A 131 9.24 2.47 -4.73
C THR A 131 7.92 3.22 -4.53
N SER A 132 6.78 2.56 -4.77
CA SER A 132 5.47 3.14 -4.56
C SER A 132 5.21 3.53 -3.12
N LEU A 133 5.63 2.71 -2.15
CA LEU A 133 5.49 3.02 -0.73
C LEU A 133 6.38 4.21 -0.33
N ALA A 134 7.64 4.23 -0.75
CA ALA A 134 8.53 5.37 -0.50
C ALA A 134 7.98 6.67 -1.09
N SER A 135 7.45 6.61 -2.32
CA SER A 135 6.76 7.73 -2.96
C SER A 135 5.52 8.18 -2.17
N ALA A 136 4.69 7.25 -1.69
CA ALA A 136 3.54 7.58 -0.86
C ALA A 136 3.94 8.29 0.43
N GLU A 137 4.94 7.76 1.15
CA GLU A 137 5.48 8.35 2.38
C GLU A 137 5.98 9.79 2.15
N ARG A 138 6.73 10.03 1.07
CA ARG A 138 7.17 11.38 0.70
C ARG A 138 6.00 12.29 0.33
N ALA A 139 5.06 11.81 -0.47
CA ALA A 139 3.88 12.60 -0.85
C ALA A 139 3.03 13.01 0.37
N PHE A 140 2.91 12.15 1.38
CA PHE A 140 2.15 12.42 2.60
C PHE A 140 2.87 13.34 3.59
N THR A 141 4.20 13.33 3.62
CA THR A 141 4.98 14.13 4.57
C THR A 141 5.24 15.55 4.08
N LEU A 142 5.28 15.77 2.76
CA LEU A 142 5.44 17.11 2.19
C LEU A 142 4.15 17.94 2.35
N LYS A 143 4.23 19.00 3.16
CA LYS A 143 3.12 19.94 3.40
C LYS A 143 2.71 20.65 2.09
N SER A 144 1.49 20.41 1.61
CA SER A 144 0.84 21.23 0.58
C SER A 144 -0.69 21.07 0.63
N ASP A 145 -1.40 22.01 0.01
CA ASP A 145 -2.88 22.07 -0.03
C ASP A 145 -3.54 20.93 -0.83
N VAL A 146 -2.76 20.08 -1.49
CA VAL A 146 -3.27 18.93 -2.25
C VAL A 146 -3.45 17.75 -1.30
N SER A 147 -4.69 17.42 -0.95
CA SER A 147 -5.01 16.19 -0.22
C SER A 147 -5.17 15.02 -1.21
N MET A 148 -4.49 13.91 -0.93
CA MET A 148 -4.74 12.66 -1.63
C MET A 148 -6.06 12.08 -1.11
N ASP A 149 -6.95 11.65 -2.01
CA ASP A 149 -8.25 11.07 -1.62
C ASP A 149 -8.05 9.83 -0.71
N ASN A 150 -9.02 9.57 0.17
CA ASN A 150 -9.03 8.51 1.16
C ASN A 150 -8.70 7.13 0.55
N GLU A 151 -9.11 6.89 -0.69
CA GLU A 151 -8.83 5.64 -1.40
C GLU A 151 -7.33 5.39 -1.61
N TRP A 152 -6.56 6.43 -1.95
CA TRP A 152 -5.11 6.29 -2.13
C TRP A 152 -4.37 6.08 -0.80
N ILE A 153 -4.93 6.58 0.31
CA ILE A 153 -4.44 6.25 1.66
C ILE A 153 -4.64 4.76 1.94
N LEU A 154 -5.82 4.20 1.62
CA LEU A 154 -6.09 2.77 1.77
C LEU A 154 -5.14 1.92 0.91
N LYS A 155 -4.91 2.33 -0.34
CA LYS A 155 -3.95 1.69 -1.25
C LYS A 155 -2.52 1.71 -0.68
N GLY A 156 -2.09 2.81 -0.06
CA GLY A 156 -0.79 2.92 0.61
C GLY A 156 -0.66 2.01 1.82
N GLN A 157 -1.70 1.96 2.68
CA GLN A 157 -1.77 1.05 3.83
C GLN A 157 -1.70 -0.43 3.39
N PHE A 158 -2.33 -0.76 2.27
CA PHE A 158 -2.29 -2.09 1.70
C PHE A 158 -0.89 -2.48 1.21
N LEU A 159 -0.21 -1.61 0.46
CA LEU A 159 1.18 -1.84 0.05
C LEU A 159 2.12 -1.95 1.26
N TYR A 160 1.92 -1.12 2.29
CA TYR A 160 2.69 -1.20 3.53
C TYR A 160 2.54 -2.58 4.21
N ALA A 161 1.31 -3.09 4.28
CA ALA A 161 1.05 -4.40 4.89
C ALA A 161 1.69 -5.54 4.09
N ILE A 162 1.61 -5.50 2.75
CA ILE A 162 2.31 -6.44 1.86
C ILE A 162 3.82 -6.36 2.04
N ASN A 163 4.40 -5.16 2.01
CA ASN A 163 5.84 -4.98 2.18
C ASN A 163 6.33 -5.54 3.52
N ASN A 164 5.56 -5.34 4.60
CA ASN A 164 5.89 -5.90 5.91
C ASN A 164 5.77 -7.42 5.99
N LEU A 165 4.79 -8.01 5.28
CA LEU A 165 4.69 -9.46 5.13
C LEU A 165 5.97 -10.02 4.48
N LEU A 166 6.35 -9.45 3.33
CA LEU A 166 7.52 -9.88 2.57
C LEU A 166 8.84 -9.67 3.33
N LYS A 167 8.97 -8.58 4.08
CA LYS A 167 10.14 -8.34 4.96
C LYS A 167 10.32 -9.38 6.05
N ARG A 168 9.24 -10.04 6.49
CA ARG A 168 9.30 -11.17 7.45
C ARG A 168 9.61 -12.51 6.76
N GLY A 169 9.79 -12.54 5.45
CA GLY A 169 9.91 -13.77 4.67
C GLY A 169 8.60 -14.56 4.55
N GLU A 170 7.47 -13.93 4.87
CA GLU A 170 6.14 -14.52 4.74
C GLU A 170 5.57 -14.22 3.35
N LEU A 171 4.71 -15.12 2.86
CA LEU A 171 4.04 -14.99 1.56
C LEU A 171 2.53 -14.89 1.72
N ALA A 172 1.88 -14.30 0.72
CA ALA A 172 0.43 -14.34 0.55
C ALA A 172 0.09 -15.31 -0.57
N TYR A 173 -0.89 -16.18 -0.32
CA TYR A 173 -1.30 -17.23 -1.25
C TYR A 173 -2.65 -16.91 -1.89
N SER A 174 -2.79 -17.22 -3.18
CA SER A 174 -4.07 -17.27 -3.87
C SER A 174 -4.86 -18.51 -3.42
N MET A 175 -6.17 -18.57 -3.69
CA MET A 175 -6.98 -19.75 -3.37
C MET A 175 -6.53 -21.01 -4.11
N ASP A 176 -5.95 -20.87 -5.31
CA ASP A 176 -5.48 -22.00 -6.12
C ASP A 176 -4.23 -22.66 -5.53
N GLU A 177 -3.55 -21.98 -4.60
CA GLU A 177 -2.34 -22.48 -3.94
C GLU A 177 -2.65 -23.20 -2.63
N LEU A 178 -3.87 -23.10 -2.10
CA LEU A 178 -4.22 -23.57 -0.76
C LEU A 178 -4.61 -25.05 -0.75
N ASP A 179 -4.29 -25.74 0.36
CA ASP A 179 -4.77 -27.11 0.58
C ASP A 179 -6.14 -27.09 1.28
N VAL A 180 -6.33 -26.14 2.20
CA VAL A 180 -7.63 -25.82 2.80
C VAL A 180 -7.91 -24.33 2.66
N ASN A 181 -9.01 -24.01 2.00
CA ASN A 181 -9.44 -22.62 1.81
C ASN A 181 -9.87 -21.97 3.12
N ILE A 182 -9.66 -20.66 3.20
CA ILE A 182 -10.24 -19.81 4.24
C ILE A 182 -11.76 -19.98 4.33
N LYS A 183 -12.28 -20.09 5.56
CA LYS A 183 -13.71 -20.10 5.84
C LYS A 183 -14.13 -18.84 6.60
N ILE A 184 -14.84 -17.94 5.93
CA ILE A 184 -15.46 -16.76 6.58
C ILE A 184 -16.65 -17.24 7.41
N THR A 185 -16.64 -16.94 8.71
CA THR A 185 -17.70 -17.32 9.65
C THR A 185 -18.62 -16.15 10.00
N ALA A 186 -18.13 -14.91 9.90
CA ALA A 186 -18.94 -13.71 9.99
C ALA A 186 -18.40 -12.61 9.08
N LYS A 187 -19.29 -11.96 8.32
CA LYS A 187 -18.97 -10.80 7.48
C LYS A 187 -19.85 -9.61 7.89
N PRO A 188 -19.40 -8.75 8.82
CA PRO A 188 -20.19 -7.60 9.27
C PRO A 188 -20.55 -6.67 8.11
N PHE A 189 -21.76 -6.12 8.14
CA PHE A 189 -22.20 -5.12 7.17
C PHE A 189 -21.41 -3.81 7.32
N PRO A 190 -21.16 -3.09 6.22
CA PRO A 190 -20.58 -1.76 6.26
C PRO A 190 -21.63 -0.74 6.71
N ARG A 191 -21.17 0.34 7.34
CA ARG A 191 -22.05 1.48 7.63
C ARG A 191 -22.32 2.20 6.31
N TYR A 192 -23.58 2.59 6.09
CA TYR A 192 -23.93 3.40 4.93
C TYR A 192 -23.29 4.80 5.06
N PRO A 193 -22.58 5.32 4.04
CA PRO A 193 -22.00 6.67 4.09
C PRO A 193 -23.08 7.76 4.17
N GLU A 194 -22.83 8.83 4.94
CA GLU A 194 -23.84 9.88 5.19
C GLU A 194 -24.19 10.72 3.95
N ALA A 195 -23.32 10.75 2.94
CA ALA A 195 -23.62 11.33 1.63
C ALA A 195 -24.60 10.41 0.88
N ARG A 196 -25.90 10.57 1.15
CA ARG A 196 -27.04 9.77 0.66
C ARG A 196 -27.29 9.84 -0.86
N ASN A 197 -26.28 9.68 -1.70
CA ASN A 197 -26.44 9.56 -3.14
C ASN A 197 -25.51 8.47 -3.67
N GLY A 198 -26.05 7.27 -3.85
CA GLY A 198 -25.36 6.20 -4.56
C GLY A 198 -25.64 4.84 -3.97
N GLN A 199 -26.10 3.92 -4.80
CA GLN A 199 -26.07 2.48 -4.53
C GLN A 199 -24.89 1.87 -5.29
N GLY A 200 -24.46 0.69 -4.87
CA GLY A 200 -23.50 -0.06 -5.67
C GLY A 200 -22.67 -1.02 -4.86
N THR A 201 -21.79 -1.70 -5.59
CA THR A 201 -20.93 -2.74 -5.04
C THR A 201 -19.50 -2.23 -4.93
N VAL A 202 -18.94 -2.34 -3.73
CA VAL A 202 -17.50 -2.24 -3.48
C VAL A 202 -16.89 -3.63 -3.53
N ILE A 203 -15.83 -3.79 -4.32
CA ILE A 203 -14.99 -5.00 -4.34
C ILE A 203 -13.64 -4.65 -3.72
N LEU A 204 -13.28 -5.40 -2.67
CA LEU A 204 -12.01 -5.25 -1.97
C LEU A 204 -11.11 -6.44 -2.24
N TRP A 205 -9.79 -6.24 -2.32
CA TRP A 205 -8.86 -7.28 -1.87
C TRP A 205 -8.68 -7.17 -0.38
N VAL A 206 -8.73 -8.31 0.30
CA VAL A 206 -8.60 -8.43 1.74
C VAL A 206 -7.51 -9.43 2.05
N MET A 207 -6.55 -9.01 2.88
CA MET A 207 -5.46 -9.84 3.37
C MET A 207 -5.87 -10.49 4.68
N PHE A 208 -6.13 -11.79 4.62
CA PHE A 208 -6.49 -12.63 5.74
C PHE A 208 -5.22 -13.31 6.25
N SER A 209 -4.72 -12.89 7.41
CA SER A 209 -3.46 -13.39 7.94
C SER A 209 -3.60 -14.76 8.60
N ALA A 210 -2.46 -15.47 8.69
CA ALA A 210 -2.34 -16.75 9.36
C ALA A 210 -2.78 -16.75 10.84
N ASP A 211 -2.76 -15.59 11.51
CA ASP A 211 -3.19 -15.40 12.90
C ASP A 211 -4.70 -15.14 13.07
N GLY A 212 -5.49 -15.25 11.99
CA GLY A 212 -6.94 -15.13 12.04
C GLY A 212 -7.46 -13.69 12.07
N LYS A 213 -6.68 -12.73 11.55
CA LYS A 213 -7.09 -11.32 11.45
C LYS A 213 -7.10 -10.82 10.00
N VAL A 214 -7.89 -9.79 9.76
CA VAL A 214 -7.76 -9.01 8.52
C VAL A 214 -6.72 -7.91 8.76
N THR A 215 -5.58 -8.01 8.09
CA THR A 215 -4.43 -7.12 8.30
C THR A 215 -4.41 -5.94 7.33
N ALA A 216 -5.00 -6.10 6.15
CA ALA A 216 -5.16 -5.01 5.19
C ALA A 216 -6.32 -5.27 4.24
N ALA A 217 -6.86 -4.19 3.67
CA ALA A 217 -7.77 -4.28 2.55
C ALA A 217 -7.64 -3.04 1.65
N THR A 218 -7.88 -3.20 0.36
CA THR A 218 -7.83 -2.13 -0.63
C THR A 218 -8.99 -2.25 -1.62
N PRO A 219 -9.62 -1.14 -2.03
CA PRO A 219 -10.63 -1.17 -3.08
C PRO A 219 -10.01 -1.42 -4.46
N VAL A 220 -10.71 -2.26 -5.21
CA VAL A 220 -10.43 -2.60 -6.62
C VAL A 220 -11.50 -1.96 -7.51
N ARG A 221 -12.75 -2.00 -7.04
CA ARG A 221 -13.90 -1.35 -7.67
C ARG A 221 -14.75 -0.72 -6.60
N SER A 222 -15.21 0.52 -6.82
CA SER A 222 -16.06 1.23 -5.87
C SER A 222 -16.87 2.31 -6.59
N PRO A 223 -18.11 2.59 -6.17
CA PRO A 223 -18.87 3.75 -6.65
C PRO A 223 -18.32 5.09 -6.10
N GLY A 224 -17.44 5.07 -5.10
CA GLY A 224 -16.77 6.27 -4.59
C GLY A 224 -15.99 6.02 -3.30
N SER A 225 -15.04 6.90 -2.98
CA SER A 225 -14.10 6.70 -1.87
C SER A 225 -14.78 6.57 -0.51
N ASN A 226 -15.91 7.25 -0.28
CA ASN A 226 -16.69 7.11 0.95
C ASN A 226 -17.25 5.67 1.15
N PHE A 227 -17.66 4.99 0.07
CA PHE A 227 -18.06 3.59 0.12
C PHE A 227 -16.84 2.69 0.34
N SER A 228 -15.71 2.98 -0.31
CA SER A 228 -14.45 2.25 -0.12
C SER A 228 -14.01 2.25 1.34
N VAL A 229 -14.09 3.41 2.02
CA VAL A 229 -13.71 3.56 3.43
C VAL A 229 -14.58 2.69 4.34
N GLU A 230 -15.91 2.73 4.18
CA GLU A 230 -16.81 1.94 5.03
C GLU A 230 -16.73 0.44 4.76
N ALA A 231 -16.53 0.04 3.50
CA ALA A 231 -16.28 -1.35 3.15
C ALA A 231 -14.97 -1.86 3.78
N VAL A 232 -13.87 -1.09 3.76
CA VAL A 232 -12.62 -1.48 4.41
C VAL A 232 -12.75 -1.54 5.93
N LYS A 233 -13.50 -0.61 6.54
CA LYS A 233 -13.79 -0.69 7.98
C LYS A 233 -14.55 -1.97 8.34
N ALA A 234 -15.51 -2.37 7.51
CA ALA A 234 -16.27 -3.60 7.69
C ALA A 234 -15.42 -4.86 7.50
N SER A 235 -14.57 -4.87 6.47
CA SER A 235 -13.71 -6.01 6.16
C SER A 235 -12.73 -6.32 7.31
N LYS A 236 -12.22 -5.29 7.99
CA LYS A 236 -11.36 -5.43 9.17
C LYS A 236 -12.03 -6.16 10.34
N ARG A 237 -13.36 -6.30 10.35
CA ARG A 237 -14.13 -7.02 11.38
C ARG A 237 -14.58 -8.42 10.96
N ILE A 238 -14.16 -8.89 9.78
CA ILE A 238 -14.47 -10.25 9.33
C ILE A 238 -13.87 -11.26 10.30
N VAL A 239 -14.67 -12.25 10.68
CA VAL A 239 -14.23 -13.42 11.45
C VAL A 239 -14.11 -14.60 10.50
N PHE A 240 -13.01 -15.34 10.60
CA PHE A 240 -12.72 -16.44 9.71
C PHE A 240 -11.82 -17.50 10.36
N THR A 241 -11.83 -18.70 9.79
CA THR A 241 -10.82 -19.73 10.04
C THR A 241 -9.71 -19.60 8.98
N PRO A 242 -8.43 -19.45 9.38
CA PRO A 242 -7.32 -19.29 8.44
C PRO A 242 -7.23 -20.37 7.37
N ALA A 243 -6.69 -20.00 6.21
CA ALA A 243 -6.32 -20.93 5.16
C ALA A 243 -5.14 -21.81 5.59
N ILE A 244 -5.08 -23.04 5.09
CA ILE A 244 -3.97 -23.98 5.36
C ILE A 244 -3.20 -24.26 4.08
N LYS A 245 -1.87 -24.21 4.19
CA LYS A 245 -0.92 -24.72 3.19
C LYS A 245 0.17 -25.52 3.89
N ASN A 246 0.44 -26.73 3.40
CA ASN A 246 1.41 -27.68 3.95
C ASN A 246 1.21 -27.90 5.47
N GLY A 247 -0.05 -28.05 5.89
CA GLY A 247 -0.42 -28.28 7.29
C GLY A 247 -0.27 -27.06 8.21
N LYS A 248 0.07 -25.88 7.69
CA LYS A 248 0.24 -24.65 8.48
C LYS A 248 -0.76 -23.56 8.09
N PRO A 249 -1.26 -22.77 9.04
CA PRO A 249 -1.98 -21.53 8.73
C PRO A 249 -1.12 -20.58 7.89
N VAL A 250 -1.70 -20.03 6.83
CA VAL A 250 -1.01 -19.09 5.94
C VAL A 250 -1.83 -17.83 5.66
N THR A 251 -1.14 -16.75 5.30
CA THR A 251 -1.77 -15.52 4.84
C THR A 251 -2.32 -15.73 3.43
N THR A 252 -3.57 -15.33 3.19
CA THR A 252 -4.19 -15.39 1.87
C THR A 252 -4.78 -14.04 1.49
N LEU A 253 -4.71 -13.73 0.19
CA LEU A 253 -5.37 -12.56 -0.38
C LEU A 253 -6.62 -13.04 -1.13
N ARG A 254 -7.78 -12.46 -0.79
CA ARG A 254 -9.05 -12.84 -1.41
C ARG A 254 -9.94 -11.62 -1.64
N GLN A 255 -10.76 -11.70 -2.68
CA GLN A 255 -11.79 -10.70 -2.94
C GLN A 255 -12.99 -10.83 -1.99
N VAL A 256 -13.43 -9.68 -1.48
CA VAL A 256 -14.66 -9.57 -0.70
C VAL A 256 -15.53 -8.47 -1.29
N GLU A 257 -16.79 -8.81 -1.52
CA GLU A 257 -17.79 -7.89 -2.04
C GLU A 257 -18.62 -7.27 -0.91
N TYR A 258 -18.93 -5.99 -1.02
CA TYR A 258 -19.86 -5.27 -0.16
C TYR A 258 -20.85 -4.47 -1.01
N THR A 259 -22.12 -4.88 -0.97
CA THR A 259 -23.22 -4.19 -1.65
C THR A 259 -23.85 -3.16 -0.72
N PHE A 260 -24.01 -1.94 -1.20
CA PHE A 260 -24.70 -0.85 -0.54
C PHE A 260 -26.03 -0.61 -1.28
N SER A 261 -27.13 -0.95 -0.62
CA SER A 261 -28.50 -0.68 -1.06
C SER A 261 -29.16 0.31 -0.11
N ILE A 262 -29.98 1.20 -0.68
CA ILE A 262 -30.92 2.01 0.09
C ILE A 262 -32.19 1.18 0.09
N GLU A 263 -32.47 0.51 1.20
CA GLU A 263 -33.82 -0.03 1.45
C GLU A 263 -34.76 1.09 1.91
#